data_AF-A0A352PX67-F1
#
_entry.id   AF-A0A352PX67-F1
#
_cell.length_a   1.000
_cell.length_b   1.000
_cell.length_c   1.000
_cell.angle_alpha   90.00
_cell.angle_beta   90.00
_cell.angle_gamma   90.00
#
_symmetry.space_group_name_H-M   'P 1'
#
loop_
_entity.id
_entity.type
_entity.pdbx_description
1 polymer ?
#
loop_
_entity_poly.entity_id
_entity_poly.type
_entity_poly.pdbx_seq_one_letter_code
_entity_poly.pdbx_strand_id
1 'polypeptide(L)'
;MQSAIPLRLPDLAQSLAVTFYPVKKASSLVQRFGERLRFALERHGARVLRYTQAQGDTATGKLKEGIVVISLGDLDTGDLPVDHVPNLRRATILGIVDGPCPVEAATSSQDKLNTVVKRLAWNIEQMTIYVDAETWTLCTMNGAVVRCTWNNLLDDTANVLIPKLAAPVVPPHSTDFDLREGALDLHDPRYAPYIKDFQDSGKLWHDTGLMLFHTSMDQLEFRNKYYRRLAAAYLDNRSGMSYGFLARQLAAPFAKVRSQNEMIQAVGIETLKKTPEVIPTADGKWIATHTGATPLYVCIPDVWALITRSGCDKSNIDPHRDLVLIGLSKGKVVFGTPRGVTPGTDSKPSYDTLTILAHAAGNALIAALQQHLQPGAGFAATLAASGLALAHWHGYLHHATLPPGYVVYGESKPPVSCSTLQAAILALRGKVDAFGGALAAGQPYAGDAHVEPHHGVNLTGPTLVQLGQWALEHIALLTEIQVNGSGPEKS
;
A
#
# COMPACT_ATOMS: atom_id res chain seq x y z
N MET A 1 -25.28 0.54 -9.17
CA MET A 1 -24.57 -0.52 -8.42
C MET A 1 -23.09 -0.23 -8.57
N GLN A 2 -22.36 0.08 -7.50
CA GLN A 2 -20.89 0.07 -7.57
C GLN A 2 -20.48 -1.39 -7.84
N SER A 3 -19.72 -1.63 -8.91
CA SER A 3 -19.11 -2.94 -9.13
C SER A 3 -18.25 -3.29 -7.91
N ALA A 4 -18.32 -4.53 -7.44
CA ALA A 4 -17.46 -5.00 -6.36
C ALA A 4 -15.98 -4.71 -6.70
N ILE A 5 -15.21 -4.30 -5.69
CA ILE A 5 -13.77 -4.04 -5.85
C ILE A 5 -13.08 -5.39 -6.16
N PRO A 6 -12.31 -5.52 -7.26
CA PRO A 6 -11.68 -6.78 -7.61
C PRO A 6 -10.54 -7.12 -6.63
N LEU A 7 -10.60 -8.30 -6.03
CA LEU A 7 -9.62 -8.76 -5.02
C LEU A 7 -8.90 -10.07 -5.41
N ARG A 8 -9.46 -10.83 -6.35
CA ARG A 8 -8.88 -12.10 -6.84
C ARG A 8 -8.24 -11.86 -8.20
N LEU A 9 -7.21 -12.64 -8.53
CA LEU A 9 -6.49 -12.51 -9.81
C LEU A 9 -7.40 -12.51 -11.05
N PRO A 10 -8.40 -13.41 -11.19
CA PRO A 10 -9.28 -13.37 -12.36
C PRO A 10 -10.12 -12.09 -12.44
N ASP A 11 -10.60 -11.59 -11.31
CA ASP A 11 -11.40 -10.37 -11.25
C ASP A 11 -10.54 -9.13 -11.57
N LEU A 12 -9.30 -9.11 -11.08
CA LEU A 12 -8.31 -8.07 -11.40
C LEU A 12 -8.00 -8.06 -12.90
N ALA A 13 -7.76 -9.22 -13.50
CA ALA A 13 -7.51 -9.33 -14.94
C ALA A 13 -8.71 -8.84 -15.77
N GLN A 14 -9.93 -9.29 -15.44
CA GLN A 14 -11.16 -8.89 -16.15
C GLN A 14 -11.47 -7.40 -16.01
N SER A 15 -11.00 -6.74 -14.94
CA SER A 15 -11.15 -5.30 -14.76
C SER A 15 -10.28 -4.47 -15.71
N LEU A 16 -9.26 -5.07 -16.34
CA LEU A 16 -8.29 -4.36 -17.16
C LEU A 16 -8.78 -4.12 -18.59
N ALA A 17 -8.64 -2.87 -19.03
CA ALA A 17 -8.60 -2.50 -20.44
C ALA A 17 -7.19 -2.02 -20.77
N VAL A 18 -6.52 -2.66 -21.73
CA VAL A 18 -5.12 -2.43 -22.06
C VAL A 18 -4.98 -2.04 -23.52
N THR A 19 -4.08 -1.12 -23.84
CA THR A 19 -3.68 -0.82 -25.22
C THR A 19 -2.16 -0.76 -25.33
N PHE A 20 -1.64 -1.12 -26.49
CA PHE A 20 -0.22 -0.95 -26.82
C PHE A 20 -0.05 0.34 -27.63
N TYR A 21 0.82 1.22 -27.15
CA TYR A 21 1.15 2.49 -27.81
C TYR A 21 1.86 2.22 -29.15
N PRO A 22 1.49 2.91 -30.24
CA PRO A 22 2.14 2.72 -31.54
C PRO A 22 3.55 3.32 -31.51
N VAL A 23 4.57 2.47 -31.57
CA VAL A 23 5.96 2.91 -31.53
C VAL A 23 6.60 2.85 -32.91
N LYS A 24 7.46 3.83 -33.23
CA LYS A 24 8.18 3.89 -34.51
C LYS A 24 9.36 2.94 -34.55
N LYS A 25 10.01 2.72 -33.40
CA LYS A 25 11.21 1.88 -33.26
C LYS A 25 11.17 1.18 -31.90
N ALA A 26 11.35 -0.13 -31.92
CA ALA A 26 11.65 -0.96 -30.76
C ALA A 26 12.57 -2.09 -31.24
N SER A 27 13.43 -2.61 -30.37
CA SER A 27 14.27 -3.76 -30.73
C SER A 27 13.42 -5.00 -30.99
N SER A 28 13.98 -5.97 -31.72
CA SER A 28 13.31 -7.25 -31.96
C SER A 28 12.99 -8.00 -30.66
N LEU A 29 13.85 -7.85 -29.65
CA LEU A 29 13.65 -8.44 -28.32
C LEU A 29 12.41 -7.85 -27.64
N VAL A 30 12.30 -6.51 -27.58
CA VAL A 30 11.17 -5.81 -26.96
C VAL A 30 9.87 -6.05 -27.73
N GLN A 31 9.92 -6.09 -29.07
CA GLN A 31 8.74 -6.41 -29.89
C GLN A 31 8.23 -7.82 -29.58
N ARG A 32 9.11 -8.82 -29.58
CA ARG A 32 8.78 -10.21 -29.24
C ARG A 32 8.23 -10.33 -27.81
N PHE A 33 8.79 -9.58 -26.87
CA PHE A 33 8.26 -9.53 -25.50
C PHE A 33 6.85 -8.94 -25.47
N GLY A 34 6.64 -7.80 -26.14
CA GLY A 34 5.35 -7.13 -26.22
C GLY A 34 4.24 -8.01 -26.82
N GLU A 35 4.55 -8.78 -27.87
CA GLU A 35 3.62 -9.75 -28.46
C GLU A 35 3.24 -10.88 -27.50
N ARG A 36 4.23 -11.46 -26.80
CA ARG A 36 3.99 -12.51 -25.80
C ARG A 36 3.22 -11.99 -24.60
N LEU A 37 3.54 -10.78 -24.13
CA LEU A 37 2.81 -10.13 -23.05
C LEU A 37 1.37 -9.85 -23.44
N ARG A 38 1.12 -9.38 -24.67
CA ARG A 38 -0.24 -9.20 -25.20
C ARG A 38 -1.05 -10.49 -25.11
N PHE A 39 -0.49 -11.58 -25.62
CA PHE A 39 -1.12 -12.89 -25.56
C PHE A 39 -1.40 -13.33 -24.11
N ALA A 40 -0.43 -13.13 -23.20
CA ALA A 40 -0.60 -13.48 -21.79
C ALA A 40 -1.73 -12.68 -21.11
N LEU A 41 -1.82 -11.38 -21.37
CA LEU A 41 -2.90 -10.53 -20.86
C LEU A 41 -4.27 -10.99 -21.35
N GLU A 42 -4.42 -11.25 -22.65
CA GLU A 42 -5.67 -11.78 -23.23
C GLU A 42 -6.03 -13.14 -22.66
N ARG A 43 -5.04 -14.03 -22.50
CA ARG A 43 -5.23 -15.38 -21.94
C ARG A 43 -5.77 -15.35 -20.50
N HIS A 44 -5.38 -14.35 -19.71
CA HIS A 44 -5.88 -14.14 -18.35
C HIS A 44 -7.19 -13.34 -18.27
N GLY A 45 -7.76 -12.95 -19.42
CA GLY A 45 -9.06 -12.29 -19.50
C GLY A 45 -9.00 -10.76 -19.45
N ALA A 46 -7.83 -10.14 -19.56
CA ALA A 46 -7.73 -8.70 -19.76
C ALA A 46 -8.20 -8.32 -21.16
N ARG A 47 -8.89 -7.18 -21.27
CA ARG A 47 -9.37 -6.67 -22.56
C ARG A 47 -8.27 -5.88 -23.25
N VAL A 48 -7.55 -6.52 -24.17
CA VAL A 48 -6.57 -5.83 -25.02
C VAL A 48 -7.28 -5.18 -26.21
N LEU A 49 -7.12 -3.87 -26.34
CA LEU A 49 -7.71 -3.03 -27.37
C LEU A 49 -6.66 -2.67 -28.41
N ARG A 50 -7.08 -2.54 -29.67
CA ARG A 50 -6.28 -1.79 -30.64
C ARG A 50 -6.20 -0.32 -30.21
N TYR A 51 -5.09 0.35 -30.50
CA TYR A 51 -4.90 1.75 -30.14
C TYR A 51 -6.05 2.65 -30.59
N THR A 52 -6.54 2.45 -31.82
CA THR A 52 -7.68 3.20 -32.36
C THR A 52 -9.01 2.95 -31.63
N GLN A 53 -9.18 1.78 -31.00
CA GLN A 53 -10.36 1.48 -30.17
C GLN A 53 -10.24 2.09 -28.77
N ALA A 54 -9.00 2.27 -28.30
CA ALA A 54 -8.67 2.91 -27.02
C ALA A 54 -8.79 4.44 -27.09
N GLN A 55 -8.70 5.03 -28.29
CA GLN A 55 -8.94 6.46 -28.49
C GLN A 55 -10.39 6.84 -28.12
N GLY A 56 -10.51 7.98 -27.44
CA GLY A 56 -11.77 8.59 -27.04
C GLY A 56 -12.21 9.60 -28.08
N ASP A 57 -12.13 10.88 -27.75
CA ASP A 57 -12.50 11.97 -28.63
C ASP A 57 -11.47 12.14 -29.78
N THR A 58 -11.93 11.91 -31.01
CA THR A 58 -11.14 12.07 -32.23
C THR A 58 -10.61 13.48 -32.43
N ALA A 59 -11.25 14.51 -31.86
CA ALA A 59 -10.79 15.90 -31.98
C ALA A 59 -9.52 16.19 -31.18
N THR A 60 -9.31 15.47 -30.07
CA THR A 60 -8.14 15.67 -29.19
C THR A 60 -7.06 14.61 -29.39
N GLY A 61 -7.38 13.49 -30.05
CA GLY A 61 -6.50 12.34 -30.23
C GLY A 61 -6.22 11.56 -28.94
N LYS A 62 -6.86 11.93 -27.81
CA LYS A 62 -6.62 11.35 -26.49
C LYS A 62 -7.27 9.98 -26.32
N LEU A 63 -6.70 9.18 -25.43
CA LEU A 63 -7.24 7.89 -25.00
C LEU A 63 -8.45 8.07 -24.06
N LYS A 64 -9.30 7.04 -23.99
CA LYS A 64 -10.35 6.95 -22.97
C LYS A 64 -9.72 6.78 -21.58
N GLU A 65 -10.38 7.29 -20.55
CA GLU A 65 -9.99 7.05 -19.17
C GLU A 65 -10.12 5.57 -18.79
N GLY A 66 -9.32 5.13 -17.80
CA GLY A 66 -9.34 3.75 -17.30
C GLY A 66 -8.63 2.75 -18.20
N ILE A 67 -7.85 3.22 -19.19
CA ILE A 67 -7.04 2.37 -20.06
C ILE A 67 -5.60 2.35 -19.55
N VAL A 68 -5.06 1.13 -19.42
CA VAL A 68 -3.62 0.90 -19.22
C VAL A 68 -2.92 1.01 -20.58
N VAL A 69 -1.86 1.82 -20.64
CA VAL A 69 -1.08 2.06 -21.85
C VAL A 69 0.28 1.41 -21.71
N ILE A 70 0.62 0.49 -22.61
CA ILE A 70 1.91 -0.19 -22.66
C ILE A 70 2.73 0.38 -23.82
N SER A 71 3.89 0.97 -23.56
CA SER A 71 4.83 1.46 -24.58
C SER A 71 6.03 0.54 -24.74
N LEU A 72 6.50 0.38 -25.97
CA LEU A 72 7.62 -0.47 -26.34
C LEU A 72 8.83 0.36 -26.79
N GLY A 73 9.95 0.22 -26.10
CA GLY A 73 11.21 0.90 -26.41
C GLY A 73 11.29 2.34 -25.88
N ASP A 74 12.32 3.05 -26.33
CA ASP A 74 12.49 4.47 -26.05
C ASP A 74 11.63 5.33 -26.99
N LEU A 75 11.02 6.36 -26.40
CA LEU A 75 10.17 7.30 -27.11
C LEU A 75 10.76 8.70 -27.08
N ASP A 76 10.35 9.48 -28.08
CA ASP A 76 10.79 10.85 -28.27
C ASP A 76 9.98 11.82 -27.40
N THR A 77 10.62 12.92 -27.02
CA THR A 77 9.95 14.04 -26.36
C THR A 77 8.81 14.57 -27.24
N GLY A 78 7.61 14.68 -26.68
CA GLY A 78 6.39 15.12 -27.39
C GLY A 78 5.58 13.97 -28.00
N ASP A 79 6.03 12.72 -27.85
CA ASP A 79 5.37 11.51 -28.37
C ASP A 79 5.36 10.39 -27.31
N LEU A 80 5.25 10.76 -26.03
CA LEU A 80 5.18 9.84 -24.90
C LEU A 80 3.71 9.46 -24.61
N PRO A 81 3.41 8.28 -24.02
CA PRO A 81 2.03 7.90 -23.69
C PRO A 81 1.30 8.92 -22.80
N VAL A 82 2.04 9.58 -21.91
CA VAL A 82 1.55 10.67 -21.05
C VAL A 82 0.95 11.83 -21.88
N ASP A 83 1.47 12.07 -23.09
CA ASP A 83 1.00 13.11 -24.00
C ASP A 83 -0.33 12.74 -24.67
N HIS A 84 -0.80 11.50 -24.52
CA HIS A 84 -2.02 10.97 -25.14
C HIS A 84 -3.10 10.56 -24.15
N VAL A 85 -2.83 10.63 -22.84
CA VAL A 85 -3.84 10.39 -21.81
C VAL A 85 -4.51 11.71 -21.38
N PRO A 86 -5.81 11.68 -21.04
CA PRO A 86 -6.51 12.86 -20.54
C PRO A 86 -6.19 13.14 -19.07
N ASN A 87 -5.90 12.10 -18.28
CA ASN A 87 -5.69 12.20 -16.84
C ASN A 87 -4.75 11.08 -16.34
N LEU A 88 -3.57 11.45 -15.86
CA LEU A 88 -2.57 10.50 -15.33
C LEU A 88 -3.01 9.77 -14.06
N ARG A 89 -4.00 10.27 -13.32
CA ARG A 89 -4.54 9.56 -12.16
C ARG A 89 -5.49 8.42 -12.56
N ARG A 90 -5.96 8.42 -13.80
CA ARG A 90 -6.91 7.43 -14.36
C ARG A 90 -6.31 6.62 -15.51
N ALA A 91 -5.01 6.78 -15.76
CA ALA A 91 -4.28 6.04 -16.77
C ALA A 91 -3.00 5.48 -16.15
N THR A 92 -2.82 4.17 -16.25
CA THR A 92 -1.58 3.51 -15.87
C THR A 92 -0.71 3.38 -17.10
N ILE A 93 0.52 3.86 -17.04
CA ILE A 93 1.50 3.77 -18.13
C ILE A 93 2.61 2.81 -17.70
N LEU A 94 2.85 1.82 -18.56
CA LEU A 94 3.90 0.81 -18.44
C LEU A 94 4.86 0.91 -19.63
N GLY A 95 6.11 1.31 -19.38
CA GLY A 95 7.17 1.23 -20.38
C GLY A 95 7.82 -0.15 -20.43
N ILE A 96 8.25 -0.59 -21.60
CA ILE A 96 9.04 -1.81 -21.79
C ILE A 96 10.31 -1.43 -22.53
N VAL A 97 11.48 -1.68 -21.94
CA VAL A 97 12.77 -1.21 -22.46
C VAL A 97 13.72 -2.39 -22.66
N ASP A 98 14.64 -2.22 -23.61
CA ASP A 98 15.68 -3.21 -23.90
C ASP A 98 16.86 -3.02 -22.95
N GLY A 99 17.36 -4.12 -22.39
CA GLY A 99 18.57 -4.17 -21.58
C GLY A 99 18.33 -4.62 -20.14
N PRO A 100 19.43 -4.85 -19.40
CA PRO A 100 19.36 -5.29 -18.01
C PRO A 100 18.75 -4.20 -17.11
N CYS A 101 18.19 -4.61 -15.98
CA CYS A 101 17.66 -3.67 -15.01
C CYS A 101 18.81 -2.93 -14.32
N PRO A 102 18.82 -1.58 -14.31
CA PRO A 102 19.95 -0.81 -13.82
C PRO A 102 20.13 -0.90 -12.29
N VAL A 103 19.14 -1.45 -11.57
CA VAL A 103 19.24 -1.76 -10.13
C VAL A 103 20.30 -2.82 -9.82
N GLU A 104 20.67 -3.64 -10.80
CA GLU A 104 21.70 -4.68 -10.64
C GLU A 104 23.09 -4.06 -10.42
N ALA A 105 23.33 -2.85 -10.93
CA ALA A 105 24.59 -2.14 -10.77
C ALA A 105 24.67 -1.29 -9.49
N ALA A 106 23.56 -1.12 -8.77
CA ALA A 106 23.48 -0.25 -7.59
C ALA A 106 23.84 -0.99 -6.30
N THR A 107 24.68 -0.37 -5.47
CA THR A 107 25.25 -0.96 -4.25
C THR A 107 24.35 -0.84 -3.03
N SER A 108 23.57 0.24 -2.91
CA SER A 108 22.65 0.45 -1.79
C SER A 108 21.18 0.36 -2.22
N SER A 109 20.29 0.03 -1.28
CA SER A 109 18.84 -0.01 -1.54
C SER A 109 18.29 1.36 -1.95
N GLN A 110 18.86 2.46 -1.42
CA GLN A 110 18.50 3.82 -1.83
C GLN A 110 18.92 4.12 -3.27
N ASP A 111 20.11 3.68 -3.69
CA ASP A 111 20.60 3.91 -5.06
C ASP A 111 19.78 3.10 -6.06
N LYS A 112 19.43 1.85 -5.72
CA LYS A 112 18.51 1.02 -6.51
C LYS A 112 17.20 1.75 -6.76
N LEU A 113 16.60 2.25 -5.69
CA LEU A 113 15.35 2.98 -5.75
C LEU A 113 15.46 4.27 -6.59
N ASN A 114 16.49 5.09 -6.33
CA ASN A 114 16.71 6.34 -7.06
C ASN A 114 16.87 6.09 -8.56
N THR A 115 17.52 4.99 -8.94
CA THR A 115 17.73 4.61 -10.34
C THR A 115 16.39 4.27 -11.04
N VAL A 116 15.52 3.51 -10.37
CA VAL A 116 14.17 3.21 -10.85
C VAL A 116 13.35 4.48 -11.00
N VAL A 117 13.31 5.31 -9.95
CA VAL A 117 12.49 6.53 -9.91
C VAL A 117 12.94 7.53 -10.99
N LYS A 118 14.25 7.70 -11.21
CA LYS A 118 14.78 8.57 -12.26
C LYS A 118 14.25 8.17 -13.65
N ARG A 119 14.23 6.87 -13.96
CA ARG A 119 13.72 6.38 -15.24
C ARG A 119 12.22 6.62 -15.38
N LEU A 120 11.45 6.29 -14.35
CA LEU A 120 10.00 6.50 -14.33
C LEU A 120 9.64 7.99 -14.50
N ALA A 121 10.37 8.89 -13.84
CA ALA A 121 10.21 10.34 -13.96
C ALA A 121 10.58 10.85 -15.36
N TRP A 122 11.63 10.29 -15.99
CA TRP A 122 12.06 10.68 -17.33
C TRP A 122 11.00 10.41 -18.41
N ASN A 123 10.24 9.32 -18.28
CA ASN A 123 9.17 8.97 -19.23
C ASN A 123 7.74 9.28 -18.73
N ILE A 124 7.60 9.72 -17.48
CA ILE A 124 6.30 9.88 -16.78
C ILE A 124 5.49 8.57 -16.82
N GLU A 125 6.14 7.49 -16.38
CA GLU A 125 5.57 6.15 -16.32
C GLU A 125 5.36 5.75 -14.85
N GLN A 126 4.35 4.91 -14.57
CA GLN A 126 4.15 4.34 -13.23
C GLN A 126 4.96 3.07 -13.02
N MET A 127 5.26 2.37 -14.11
CA MET A 127 6.00 1.12 -14.12
C MET A 127 6.89 1.02 -15.36
N THR A 128 8.00 0.32 -15.22
CA THR A 128 8.90 0.00 -16.34
C THR A 128 9.29 -1.48 -16.25
N ILE A 129 9.23 -2.19 -17.36
CA ILE A 129 9.81 -3.52 -17.52
C ILE A 129 11.13 -3.40 -18.29
N TYR A 130 12.19 -3.92 -17.71
CA TYR A 130 13.47 -4.14 -18.39
C TYR A 130 13.48 -5.55 -18.95
N VAL A 131 13.79 -5.71 -20.23
CA VAL A 131 13.82 -7.01 -20.91
C VAL A 131 15.25 -7.32 -21.34
N ASP A 132 15.77 -8.45 -20.88
CA ASP A 132 17.02 -9.01 -21.37
C ASP A 132 16.76 -10.36 -22.10
N ALA A 133 17.84 -11.07 -22.45
CA ALA A 133 17.74 -12.30 -23.23
C ALA A 133 16.97 -13.44 -22.52
N GLU A 134 16.98 -13.48 -21.18
CA GLU A 134 16.51 -14.62 -20.37
C GLU A 134 15.50 -14.25 -19.27
N THR A 135 15.44 -12.96 -18.94
CA THR A 135 14.63 -12.42 -17.86
C THR A 135 13.94 -11.12 -18.26
N TRP A 136 12.96 -10.75 -17.44
CA TRP A 136 12.37 -9.43 -17.47
C TRP A 136 12.16 -8.96 -16.04
N THR A 137 12.40 -7.69 -15.78
CA THR A 137 12.33 -7.12 -14.43
C THR A 137 11.30 -6.00 -14.39
N LEU A 138 10.24 -6.19 -13.59
CA LEU A 138 9.24 -5.15 -13.32
C LEU A 138 9.75 -4.22 -12.23
N CYS A 139 9.77 -2.93 -12.53
CA CYS A 139 10.05 -1.86 -11.59
C CYS A 139 8.82 -0.95 -11.44
N THR A 140 8.49 -0.53 -10.24
CA THR A 140 7.31 0.32 -9.96
C THR A 140 7.68 1.60 -9.20
N MET A 141 6.83 2.62 -9.29
CA MET A 141 7.06 3.90 -8.62
C MET A 141 7.10 3.79 -7.08
N ASN A 142 6.41 2.81 -6.49
CA ASN A 142 6.49 2.52 -5.05
C ASN A 142 7.69 1.62 -4.66
N GLY A 143 8.65 1.43 -5.56
CA GLY A 143 9.95 0.83 -5.24
C GLY A 143 9.98 -0.69 -5.31
N ALA A 144 8.97 -1.34 -5.88
CA ALA A 144 9.03 -2.77 -6.14
C ALA A 144 9.97 -3.05 -7.31
N VAL A 145 10.81 -4.08 -7.14
CA VAL A 145 11.70 -4.62 -8.17
C VAL A 145 11.51 -6.12 -8.19
N VAL A 146 10.91 -6.65 -9.25
CA VAL A 146 10.58 -8.09 -9.36
C VAL A 146 11.21 -8.65 -10.63
N ARG A 147 12.16 -9.56 -10.46
CA ARG A 147 12.79 -10.30 -11.57
C ARG A 147 11.97 -11.54 -11.89
N CYS A 148 11.67 -11.73 -13.16
CA CYS A 148 10.85 -12.80 -13.73
C CYS A 148 11.60 -13.46 -14.89
N THR A 149 11.16 -14.62 -15.37
CA THR A 149 11.81 -15.33 -16.49
C THR A 149 10.93 -15.39 -17.74
N TRP A 150 11.52 -15.54 -18.92
CA TRP A 150 10.72 -15.75 -20.14
C TRP A 150 9.92 -17.05 -20.12
N ASN A 151 10.39 -18.07 -19.41
CA ASN A 151 9.72 -19.37 -19.34
C ASN A 151 8.40 -19.29 -18.56
N ASN A 152 8.36 -18.44 -17.54
CA ASN A 152 7.19 -18.26 -16.68
C ASN A 152 6.35 -17.03 -17.07
N LEU A 153 6.59 -16.42 -18.23
CA LEU A 153 5.94 -15.15 -18.63
C LEU A 153 4.41 -15.18 -18.47
N LEU A 154 3.75 -16.29 -18.77
CA LEU A 154 2.30 -16.41 -18.61
C LEU A 154 1.89 -16.31 -17.13
N ASP A 155 2.51 -17.09 -16.26
CA ASP A 155 2.18 -17.13 -14.83
C ASP A 155 2.64 -15.85 -14.11
N ASP A 156 3.81 -15.34 -14.46
CA ASP A 156 4.34 -14.08 -13.91
C ASP A 156 3.46 -12.89 -14.35
N THR A 157 2.88 -12.92 -15.56
CA THR A 157 1.91 -11.89 -15.97
C THR A 157 0.69 -11.87 -15.06
N ALA A 158 0.14 -13.04 -14.70
CA ALA A 158 -1.01 -13.13 -13.79
C ALA A 158 -0.65 -12.77 -12.35
N ASN A 159 0.45 -13.30 -11.83
CA ASN A 159 0.75 -13.22 -10.41
C ASN A 159 1.53 -11.96 -10.03
N VAL A 160 2.28 -11.36 -10.96
CA VAL A 160 3.11 -10.17 -10.69
C VAL A 160 2.52 -8.92 -11.33
N LEU A 161 2.27 -8.95 -12.64
CA LEU A 161 1.99 -7.73 -13.41
C LEU A 161 0.53 -7.28 -13.33
N ILE A 162 -0.43 -8.18 -13.60
CA ILE A 162 -1.86 -7.86 -13.61
C ILE A 162 -2.32 -7.16 -12.31
N PRO A 163 -1.93 -7.62 -11.10
CA PRO A 163 -2.32 -6.96 -9.85
C PRO A 163 -1.82 -5.52 -9.76
N LYS A 164 -0.61 -5.22 -10.24
CA LYS A 164 -0.03 -3.87 -10.26
C LYS A 164 -0.69 -2.98 -11.32
N LEU A 165 -1.09 -3.54 -12.46
CA LEU A 165 -1.83 -2.80 -13.49
C LEU A 165 -3.26 -2.47 -13.05
N ALA A 166 -3.95 -3.42 -12.40
CA ALA A 166 -5.36 -3.30 -12.02
C ALA A 166 -5.57 -2.46 -10.76
N ALA A 167 -4.57 -2.41 -9.88
CA ALA A 167 -4.56 -1.60 -8.67
C ALA A 167 -3.26 -0.77 -8.63
N PRO A 168 -3.15 0.26 -9.50
CA PRO A 168 -1.94 1.08 -9.60
C PRO A 168 -1.80 2.01 -8.40
N VAL A 169 -0.57 2.43 -8.12
CA VAL A 169 -0.31 3.50 -7.16
C VAL A 169 -0.97 4.77 -7.67
N VAL A 170 -1.82 5.37 -6.83
CA VAL A 170 -2.41 6.69 -7.10
C VAL A 170 -2.19 7.55 -5.86
N PRO A 171 -1.44 8.65 -5.97
CA PRO A 171 -1.29 9.58 -4.87
C PRO A 171 -2.66 10.06 -4.39
N PRO A 172 -2.93 10.02 -3.07
CA PRO A 172 -4.17 10.56 -2.55
C PRO A 172 -4.14 12.10 -2.65
N HIS A 173 -5.28 12.69 -2.96
CA HIS A 173 -5.47 14.14 -3.06
C HIS A 173 -6.11 14.66 -1.78
N SER A 174 -5.92 15.94 -1.44
CA SER A 174 -6.54 16.53 -0.25
C SER A 174 -8.07 16.42 -0.24
N THR A 175 -8.70 16.42 -1.42
CA THR A 175 -10.16 16.25 -1.60
C THR A 175 -10.65 14.84 -1.27
N ASP A 176 -9.75 13.86 -1.17
CA ASP A 176 -10.10 12.50 -0.78
C ASP A 176 -10.34 12.40 0.75
N PHE A 177 -10.08 13.49 1.49
CA PHE A 177 -10.12 13.56 2.94
C PHE A 177 -10.96 14.72 3.47
N ASP A 178 -11.49 14.56 4.69
CA ASP A 178 -11.92 15.69 5.53
C ASP A 178 -10.67 16.37 6.09
N LEU A 179 -10.10 17.30 5.33
CA LEU A 179 -8.91 18.08 5.69
C LEU A 179 -9.23 19.10 6.78
N ARG A 180 -8.53 19.02 7.91
CA ARG A 180 -8.64 19.92 9.05
C ARG A 180 -7.30 20.60 9.32
N GLU A 181 -7.10 21.75 8.69
CA GLU A 181 -5.85 22.49 8.81
C GLU A 181 -5.63 23.01 10.24
N GLY A 182 -4.44 22.78 10.79
CA GLY A 182 -4.05 23.23 12.14
C GLY A 182 -4.82 22.57 13.29
N ALA A 183 -5.57 21.51 13.02
CA ALA A 183 -6.40 20.83 14.01
C ALA A 183 -5.60 19.90 14.95
N LEU A 184 -4.34 19.61 14.63
CA LEU A 184 -3.45 18.81 15.46
C LEU A 184 -2.56 19.73 16.31
N ASP A 185 -2.86 19.83 17.60
CA ASP A 185 -2.03 20.55 18.57
C ASP A 185 -1.06 19.58 19.27
N LEU A 186 0.17 19.48 18.74
CA LEU A 186 1.20 18.60 19.31
C LEU A 186 1.82 19.14 20.60
N HIS A 187 1.44 20.33 21.05
CA HIS A 187 1.78 20.80 22.40
C HIS A 187 0.84 20.26 23.48
N ASP A 188 -0.30 19.65 23.10
CA ASP A 188 -1.18 18.98 24.04
C ASP A 188 -0.43 17.80 24.72
N PRO A 189 -0.34 17.79 26.08
CA PRO A 189 0.37 16.75 26.82
C PRO A 189 -0.08 15.32 26.49
N ARG A 190 -1.31 15.13 25.99
CA ARG A 190 -1.81 13.81 25.56
C ARG A 190 -0.98 13.18 24.44
N TYR A 191 -0.28 13.99 23.64
CA TYR A 191 0.55 13.52 22.54
C TYR A 191 2.01 13.27 22.93
N ALA A 192 2.45 13.77 24.09
CA ALA A 192 3.86 13.70 24.51
C ALA A 192 4.45 12.27 24.48
N PRO A 193 3.74 11.21 24.94
CA PRO A 193 4.28 9.84 24.87
C PRO A 193 4.48 9.35 23.43
N TYR A 194 3.58 9.72 22.51
CA TYR A 194 3.68 9.32 21.11
C TYR A 194 4.78 10.09 20.40
N ILE A 195 4.88 11.40 20.64
CA ILE A 195 5.94 12.26 20.11
C ILE A 195 7.32 11.73 20.51
N LYS A 196 7.49 11.43 21.81
CA LYS A 196 8.73 10.87 22.33
C LYS A 196 9.10 9.55 21.63
N ASP A 197 8.14 8.66 21.42
CA ASP A 197 8.38 7.40 20.73
C ASP A 197 8.78 7.58 19.25
N PHE A 198 8.22 8.56 18.53
CA PHE A 198 8.70 8.92 17.20
C PHE A 198 10.14 9.44 17.21
N GLN A 199 10.46 10.35 18.14
CA GLN A 199 11.81 10.94 18.24
C GLN A 199 12.87 9.89 18.61
N ASP A 200 12.57 9.05 19.61
CA ASP A 200 13.49 8.01 20.09
C ASP A 200 13.68 6.89 19.06
N SER A 201 12.64 6.58 18.26
CA SER A 201 12.71 5.51 17.27
C SER A 201 13.42 5.90 15.98
N GLY A 202 13.48 7.21 15.64
CA GLY A 202 14.09 7.68 14.39
C GLY A 202 15.52 7.19 14.18
N LYS A 203 16.36 7.27 15.22
CA LYS A 203 17.73 6.75 15.15
C LYS A 203 17.77 5.23 15.02
N LEU A 204 16.92 4.51 15.74
CA LEU A 204 16.89 3.05 15.68
C LEU A 204 16.58 2.57 14.26
N TRP A 205 15.54 3.13 13.65
CA TRP A 205 15.15 2.80 12.28
C TRP A 205 16.18 3.26 11.25
N HIS A 206 16.86 4.38 11.47
CA HIS A 206 18.00 4.79 10.64
C HIS A 206 19.10 3.74 10.66
N ASP A 207 19.49 3.29 11.86
CA ASP A 207 20.57 2.33 12.05
C ASP A 207 20.24 0.95 11.44
N THR A 208 18.96 0.62 11.23
CA THR A 208 18.59 -0.62 10.49
C THR A 208 18.90 -0.55 9.00
N GLY A 209 18.88 0.64 8.38
CA GLY A 209 18.93 0.77 6.92
C GLY A 209 17.72 0.21 6.16
N LEU A 210 16.68 -0.28 6.85
CA LEU A 210 15.45 -0.82 6.23
C LEU A 210 14.50 0.28 5.73
N MET A 211 14.53 1.45 6.37
CA MET A 211 13.72 2.61 5.98
C MET A 211 14.42 3.37 4.87
N LEU A 212 13.96 3.18 3.63
CA LEU A 212 14.45 3.93 2.48
C LEU A 212 14.07 5.41 2.64
N PHE A 213 15.04 6.27 2.35
CA PHE A 213 14.93 7.71 2.48
C PHE A 213 14.15 8.32 1.30
N HIS A 214 13.84 9.59 1.49
CA HIS A 214 13.16 10.45 0.54
C HIS A 214 13.88 10.53 -0.81
N THR A 215 13.15 10.29 -1.90
CA THR A 215 13.59 10.69 -3.26
C THR A 215 12.99 12.05 -3.58
N SER A 216 13.84 13.09 -3.61
CA SER A 216 13.42 14.47 -3.89
C SER A 216 13.13 14.68 -5.37
N MET A 217 12.04 15.38 -5.67
CA MET A 217 11.69 15.81 -7.03
C MET A 217 12.76 16.72 -7.66
N ASP A 218 13.51 17.46 -6.84
CA ASP A 218 14.54 18.37 -7.33
C ASP A 218 15.78 17.62 -7.83
N GLN A 219 15.99 16.39 -7.36
CA GLN A 219 17.08 15.50 -7.77
C GLN A 219 16.74 14.67 -9.02
N LEU A 220 15.50 14.77 -9.53
CA LEU A 220 15.04 14.03 -10.70
C LEU A 220 15.27 14.82 -11.99
N GLU A 221 15.77 14.11 -12.99
CA GLU A 221 15.89 14.62 -14.36
C GLU A 221 14.58 14.41 -15.11
N PHE A 222 14.16 15.45 -15.83
CA PHE A 222 12.96 15.42 -16.66
C PHE A 222 13.33 15.87 -18.07
N ARG A 223 12.63 15.32 -19.06
CA ARG A 223 12.82 15.66 -20.48
C ARG A 223 12.82 17.18 -20.73
N ASN A 224 11.92 17.91 -20.05
CA ASN A 224 11.87 19.37 -20.03
C ASN A 224 10.94 19.87 -18.89
N LYS A 225 10.75 21.20 -18.81
CA LYS A 225 9.88 21.86 -17.81
C LYS A 225 8.40 21.43 -17.90
N TYR A 226 7.90 21.02 -19.08
CA TYR A 226 6.53 20.54 -19.22
C TYR A 226 6.34 19.20 -18.50
N TYR A 227 7.21 18.22 -18.73
CA TYR A 227 7.13 16.91 -18.06
C TYR A 227 7.38 17.00 -16.55
N ARG A 228 8.26 17.91 -16.10
CA ARG A 228 8.40 18.21 -14.66
C ARG A 228 7.09 18.68 -14.03
N ARG A 229 6.34 19.55 -14.72
CA ARG A 229 5.02 20.01 -14.25
C ARG A 229 3.98 18.89 -14.24
N LEU A 230 3.99 18.00 -15.23
CA LEU A 230 3.11 16.83 -15.24
C LEU A 230 3.38 15.89 -14.07
N ALA A 231 4.65 15.58 -13.80
CA ALA A 231 5.04 14.77 -12.64
C ALA A 231 4.62 15.44 -11.31
N ALA A 232 4.89 16.73 -11.15
CA ALA A 232 4.49 17.48 -9.97
C ALA A 232 2.96 17.44 -9.78
N ALA A 233 2.18 17.65 -10.85
CA ALA A 233 0.72 17.57 -10.80
C ALA A 233 0.22 16.16 -10.45
N TYR A 234 0.83 15.11 -11.03
CA TYR A 234 0.49 13.72 -10.72
C TYR A 234 0.73 13.42 -9.23
N LEU A 235 1.86 13.86 -8.68
CA LEU A 235 2.23 13.67 -7.27
C LEU A 235 1.53 14.64 -6.29
N ASP A 236 0.53 15.40 -6.74
CA ASP A 236 -0.18 16.43 -5.95
C ASP A 236 0.77 17.48 -5.32
N ASN A 237 1.75 17.91 -6.11
CA ASN A 237 2.78 18.91 -5.78
C ASN A 237 3.60 18.59 -4.52
N ARG A 238 3.74 17.30 -4.18
CA ARG A 238 4.67 16.85 -3.13
C ARG A 238 6.12 17.12 -3.55
N SER A 239 6.96 17.42 -2.57
CA SER A 239 8.40 17.65 -2.77
C SER A 239 9.19 16.38 -3.14
N GLY A 240 8.60 15.20 -2.93
CA GLY A 240 9.19 13.92 -3.29
C GLY A 240 8.36 12.73 -2.84
N MET A 241 8.99 11.56 -2.88
CA MET A 241 8.39 10.28 -2.51
C MET A 241 9.12 9.68 -1.32
N SER A 242 8.36 9.13 -0.39
CA SER A 242 8.88 8.41 0.77
C SER A 242 8.47 6.96 0.70
N TYR A 243 9.36 6.10 1.16
CA TYR A 243 9.23 4.65 1.13
C TYR A 243 9.25 4.17 2.59
N GLY A 244 8.36 3.24 2.93
CA GLY A 244 8.05 2.93 4.32
C GLY A 244 7.33 4.04 5.08
N PHE A 245 6.84 3.73 6.27
CA PHE A 245 6.23 4.70 7.20
C PHE A 245 6.37 4.26 8.66
N LEU A 246 6.29 5.23 9.56
CA LEU A 246 6.13 5.01 10.98
C LEU A 246 4.78 5.58 11.42
N ALA A 247 4.03 4.82 12.20
CA ALA A 247 2.71 5.20 12.66
C ALA A 247 2.47 4.79 14.12
N ARG A 248 1.72 5.62 14.83
CA ARG A 248 1.19 5.34 16.17
C ARG A 248 -0.33 5.48 16.15
N GLN A 249 -1.03 4.35 16.22
CA GLN A 249 -2.43 4.33 16.56
C GLN A 249 -2.60 4.86 17.99
N LEU A 250 -3.48 5.84 18.15
CA LEU A 250 -3.80 6.40 19.46
C LEU A 250 -4.62 5.40 20.28
N ALA A 251 -4.44 5.46 21.60
CA ALA A 251 -5.28 4.71 22.53
C ALA A 251 -6.76 5.02 22.29
N ALA A 252 -7.58 3.98 22.26
CA ALA A 252 -9.01 4.08 22.00
C ALA A 252 -9.79 3.13 22.92
N PRO A 253 -11.01 3.51 23.35
CA PRO A 253 -11.88 2.60 24.07
C PRO A 253 -12.26 1.42 23.18
N PHE A 254 -12.52 0.27 23.79
CA PHE A 254 -12.97 -0.91 23.04
C PHE A 254 -14.30 -0.64 22.34
N ALA A 255 -14.40 -1.11 21.10
CA ALA A 255 -15.65 -1.13 20.39
C ALA A 255 -16.68 -2.02 21.10
N LYS A 256 -17.96 -1.73 20.91
CA LYS A 256 -19.03 -2.59 21.42
C LYS A 256 -19.05 -3.90 20.63
N VAL A 257 -19.25 -5.01 21.33
CA VAL A 257 -19.43 -6.35 20.77
C VAL A 257 -20.81 -6.88 21.16
N ARG A 258 -21.48 -7.56 20.23
CA ARG A 258 -22.75 -8.26 20.44
C ARG A 258 -22.64 -9.69 19.93
N SER A 259 -23.21 -10.62 20.66
CA SER A 259 -23.54 -11.95 20.16
C SER A 259 -24.62 -11.88 19.07
N GLN A 260 -24.76 -12.98 18.33
CA GLN A 260 -25.83 -13.11 17.33
C GLN A 260 -27.22 -12.91 17.93
N ASN A 261 -27.49 -13.42 19.13
CA ASN A 261 -28.79 -13.27 19.79
C ASN A 261 -29.09 -11.80 20.15
N GLU A 262 -28.11 -11.10 20.73
CA GLU A 262 -28.25 -9.67 21.04
C GLU A 262 -28.46 -8.85 19.77
N MET A 263 -27.79 -9.23 18.67
CA MET A 263 -27.98 -8.55 17.39
C MET A 263 -29.35 -8.83 16.78
N ILE A 264 -29.85 -10.06 16.84
CA ILE A 264 -31.22 -10.42 16.41
C ILE A 264 -32.25 -9.63 17.21
N GLN A 265 -32.05 -9.46 18.52
CA GLN A 265 -32.93 -8.63 19.35
C GLN A 265 -32.90 -7.16 18.93
N ALA A 266 -31.75 -6.64 18.52
CA ALA A 266 -31.58 -5.24 18.15
C ALA A 266 -32.20 -4.86 16.79
N VAL A 267 -32.12 -5.74 15.77
CA VAL A 267 -32.55 -5.40 14.40
C VAL A 267 -33.53 -6.37 13.76
N GLY A 268 -33.80 -7.52 14.39
CA GLY A 268 -34.59 -8.61 13.84
C GLY A 268 -33.82 -9.53 12.88
N ILE A 269 -34.19 -10.80 12.85
CA ILE A 269 -33.53 -11.84 12.05
C ILE A 269 -33.58 -11.57 10.53
N GLU A 270 -34.70 -11.00 10.05
CA GLU A 270 -34.88 -10.71 8.64
C GLU A 270 -33.99 -9.57 8.15
N THR A 271 -33.71 -8.58 9.00
CA THR A 271 -32.76 -7.51 8.71
C THR A 271 -31.34 -8.07 8.58
N LEU A 272 -30.95 -8.95 9.51
CA LEU A 272 -29.63 -9.60 9.46
C LEU A 272 -29.41 -10.45 8.20
N LYS A 273 -30.45 -11.14 7.71
CA LYS A 273 -30.35 -11.92 6.46
C LYS A 273 -30.22 -11.04 5.22
N LYS A 274 -30.77 -9.81 5.24
CA LYS A 274 -30.83 -8.91 4.07
C LYS A 274 -29.65 -7.94 3.96
N THR A 275 -28.93 -7.68 5.06
CA THR A 275 -27.85 -6.68 5.11
C THR A 275 -26.53 -7.34 5.54
N PRO A 276 -25.84 -8.09 4.65
CA PRO A 276 -24.77 -8.98 5.07
C PRO A 276 -23.47 -8.27 5.46
N GLU A 277 -23.17 -7.08 4.91
CA GLU A 277 -21.84 -6.48 5.08
C GLU A 277 -21.77 -5.45 6.21
N VAL A 278 -22.69 -4.48 6.23
CA VAL A 278 -22.72 -3.41 7.25
C VAL A 278 -24.15 -3.21 7.72
N ILE A 279 -24.39 -3.47 9.00
CA ILE A 279 -25.73 -3.42 9.61
C ILE A 279 -25.88 -2.09 10.33
N PRO A 280 -26.70 -1.15 9.82
CA PRO A 280 -26.96 0.10 10.50
C PRO A 280 -27.90 -0.12 11.69
N THR A 281 -27.60 0.50 12.82
CA THR A 281 -28.44 0.55 14.01
C THR A 281 -28.52 1.98 14.54
N ALA A 282 -29.37 2.22 15.54
CA ALA A 282 -29.45 3.51 16.21
C ALA A 282 -28.14 3.90 16.93
N ASP A 283 -27.33 2.92 17.33
CA ASP A 283 -26.10 3.12 18.11
C ASP A 283 -24.81 2.98 17.29
N GLY A 284 -24.91 2.79 15.98
CA GLY A 284 -23.75 2.78 15.09
C GLY A 284 -23.92 1.92 13.84
N LYS A 285 -22.79 1.62 13.20
CA LYS A 285 -22.70 0.65 12.10
C LYS A 285 -22.00 -0.58 12.63
N TRP A 286 -22.54 -1.76 12.34
CA TRP A 286 -22.03 -3.03 12.86
C TRP A 286 -21.59 -3.94 11.73
N ILE A 287 -20.56 -4.73 11.97
CA ILE A 287 -20.07 -5.75 11.04
C ILE A 287 -20.09 -7.12 11.72
N ALA A 288 -20.38 -8.16 10.95
CA ALA A 288 -20.25 -9.54 11.41
C ALA A 288 -18.80 -9.99 11.29
N THR A 289 -18.29 -10.61 12.35
CA THR A 289 -16.95 -11.20 12.42
C THR A 289 -17.10 -12.70 12.66
N HIS A 290 -16.41 -13.50 11.84
CA HIS A 290 -16.54 -14.96 11.83
C HIS A 290 -15.28 -15.59 12.43
N THR A 291 -15.09 -15.40 13.74
CA THR A 291 -13.93 -15.90 14.50
C THR A 291 -14.20 -17.24 15.20
N GLY A 292 -15.37 -17.85 15.00
CA GLY A 292 -15.79 -19.11 15.61
C GLY A 292 -17.08 -19.67 14.97
N ALA A 293 -17.74 -20.59 15.66
CA ALA A 293 -18.95 -21.25 15.15
C ALA A 293 -20.16 -20.29 15.00
N THR A 294 -20.26 -19.29 15.88
CA THR A 294 -21.28 -18.25 15.83
C THR A 294 -20.64 -16.90 15.56
N PRO A 295 -21.25 -16.04 14.71
CA PRO A 295 -20.70 -14.73 14.43
C PRO A 295 -20.84 -13.81 15.64
N LEU A 296 -19.79 -13.01 15.87
CA LEU A 296 -19.83 -11.86 16.76
C LEU A 296 -19.96 -10.58 15.94
N TYR A 297 -20.74 -9.64 16.44
CA TYR A 297 -20.99 -8.36 15.78
C TYR A 297 -20.21 -7.28 16.50
N VAL A 298 -19.40 -6.52 15.76
CA VAL A 298 -18.59 -5.44 16.32
C VAL A 298 -19.06 -4.12 15.73
N CYS A 299 -19.29 -3.12 16.58
CA CYS A 299 -19.57 -1.77 16.14
C CYS A 299 -18.30 -1.18 15.52
N ILE A 300 -18.39 -0.62 14.30
CA ILE A 300 -17.25 -0.04 13.60
C ILE A 300 -16.67 1.11 14.45
N PRO A 301 -15.42 0.99 14.94
CA PRO A 301 -14.83 1.99 15.80
C PRO A 301 -14.35 3.21 15.00
N ASP A 302 -14.39 4.37 15.66
CA ASP A 302 -13.58 5.51 15.23
C ASP A 302 -12.13 5.24 15.65
N VAL A 303 -11.20 5.34 14.71
CA VAL A 303 -9.76 5.12 14.96
C VAL A 303 -8.94 6.30 14.51
N TRP A 304 -7.84 6.56 15.22
CA TRP A 304 -6.93 7.68 14.97
C TRP A 304 -5.49 7.20 15.04
N ALA A 305 -4.63 7.75 14.19
CA ALA A 305 -3.20 7.50 14.20
C ALA A 305 -2.41 8.78 13.92
N LEU A 306 -1.32 8.97 14.66
CA LEU A 306 -0.24 9.86 14.26
C LEU A 306 0.65 9.13 13.27
N ILE A 307 1.02 9.79 12.18
CA ILE A 307 1.89 9.22 11.14
C ILE A 307 2.95 10.23 10.73
N THR A 308 4.06 9.73 10.20
CA THR A 308 4.99 10.55 9.43
C THR A 308 4.33 11.02 8.12
N ARG A 309 4.42 12.31 7.81
CA ARG A 309 3.98 12.86 6.51
C ARG A 309 4.79 12.30 5.35
N SER A 310 4.24 12.37 4.14
CA SER A 310 4.99 12.04 2.92
C SER A 310 6.18 12.99 2.78
N GLY A 311 7.35 12.46 2.43
CA GLY A 311 8.54 13.25 2.13
C GLY A 311 9.43 13.60 3.34
N CYS A 312 9.08 13.24 4.58
CA CYS A 312 9.93 13.58 5.73
C CYS A 312 11.15 12.64 5.86
N ASP A 313 12.18 13.15 6.55
CA ASP A 313 13.31 12.35 6.99
C ASP A 313 12.92 11.58 8.27
N LYS A 314 12.72 10.26 8.13
CA LYS A 314 12.31 9.40 9.25
C LYS A 314 13.43 9.15 10.25
N SER A 315 14.69 9.47 9.92
CA SER A 315 15.81 9.36 10.84
C SER A 315 15.91 10.54 11.82
N ASN A 316 15.31 11.67 11.44
CA ASN A 316 15.37 12.93 12.20
C ASN A 316 14.02 13.66 12.12
N ILE A 317 13.01 13.07 12.76
CA ILE A 317 11.64 13.56 12.74
C ILE A 317 11.53 14.85 13.56
N ASP A 318 11.09 15.93 12.93
CA ASP A 318 10.59 17.12 13.64
C ASP A 318 9.10 16.93 13.92
N PRO A 319 8.67 16.68 15.17
CA PRO A 319 7.28 16.34 15.44
C PRO A 319 6.29 17.41 14.97
N HIS A 320 6.62 18.68 15.16
CA HIS A 320 5.73 19.81 14.90
C HIS A 320 5.55 20.11 13.40
N ARG A 321 6.40 19.50 12.56
CA ARG A 321 6.33 19.62 11.10
C ARG A 321 5.96 18.30 10.43
N ASP A 322 6.52 17.19 10.91
CA ASP A 322 6.55 15.92 10.20
C ASP A 322 5.50 14.92 10.67
N LEU A 323 4.85 15.15 11.82
CA LEU A 323 3.74 14.32 12.26
C LEU A 323 2.39 14.90 11.83
N VAL A 324 1.54 14.06 11.28
CA VAL A 324 0.16 14.42 10.89
C VAL A 324 -0.81 13.43 11.52
N LEU A 325 -2.06 13.86 11.70
CA LEU A 325 -3.12 13.03 12.27
C LEU A 325 -3.99 12.49 11.15
N ILE A 326 -4.20 11.19 11.14
CA ILE A 326 -5.21 10.55 10.29
C ILE A 326 -6.24 9.84 11.16
N GLY A 327 -7.47 9.75 10.69
CA GLY A 327 -8.50 8.98 11.36
C GLY A 327 -9.56 8.44 10.41
N LEU A 328 -10.19 7.35 10.81
CA LEU A 328 -11.44 6.89 10.24
C LEU A 328 -12.52 7.23 11.27
N SER A 329 -13.32 8.27 11.00
CA SER A 329 -14.39 8.71 11.89
C SER A 329 -15.71 8.70 11.17
N LYS A 330 -16.69 7.97 11.71
CA LYS A 330 -18.04 7.82 11.15
C LYS A 330 -18.04 7.38 9.68
N GLY A 331 -17.04 6.61 9.27
CA GLY A 331 -16.85 6.12 7.91
C GLY A 331 -16.26 7.14 6.93
N LYS A 332 -15.70 8.26 7.41
CA LYS A 332 -14.94 9.22 6.61
C LYS A 332 -13.48 9.23 7.05
N VAL A 333 -12.57 9.38 6.08
CA VAL A 333 -11.17 9.62 6.39
C VAL A 333 -10.97 11.09 6.72
N VAL A 334 -10.41 11.35 7.91
CA VAL A 334 -10.08 12.68 8.42
C VAL A 334 -8.56 12.85 8.37
N PHE A 335 -8.10 14.03 7.96
CA PHE A 335 -6.68 14.38 7.91
C PHE A 335 -6.45 15.70 8.64
N GLY A 336 -5.64 15.70 9.70
CA GLY A 336 -5.32 16.88 10.51
C GLY A 336 -3.85 17.27 10.39
N THR A 337 -3.58 18.53 10.04
CA THR A 337 -2.21 19.07 10.01
C THR A 337 -1.82 19.73 11.35
N PRO A 338 -0.52 19.79 11.69
CA PRO A 338 -0.04 20.48 12.88
C PRO A 338 -0.45 21.95 12.92
N ARG A 339 -0.80 22.43 14.12
CA ARG A 339 -1.00 23.86 14.39
C ARG A 339 0.30 24.63 14.14
N GLY A 340 0.18 25.80 13.51
CA GLY A 340 1.31 26.72 13.30
C GLY A 340 2.13 26.46 12.04
N VAL A 341 1.81 25.40 11.28
CA VAL A 341 2.38 25.16 9.95
C VAL A 341 1.66 26.03 8.93
N THR A 342 2.41 26.73 8.06
CA THR A 342 1.83 27.63 7.05
C THR A 342 0.90 26.86 6.10
N PRO A 343 -0.28 27.41 5.73
CA PRO A 343 -1.09 26.83 4.67
C PRO A 343 -0.26 26.65 3.39
N GLY A 344 -0.28 25.44 2.80
CA GLY A 344 0.53 25.10 1.62
C GLY A 344 1.92 24.51 1.92
N THR A 345 2.32 24.38 3.18
CA THR A 345 3.50 23.54 3.53
C THR A 345 3.21 22.08 3.19
N ASP A 346 4.22 21.31 2.76
CA ASP A 346 4.10 19.91 2.29
C ASP A 346 3.76 18.92 3.42
N SER A 347 2.56 19.06 3.98
CA SER A 347 1.97 18.19 5.00
C SER A 347 0.95 17.26 4.36
N LYS A 348 1.32 16.61 3.23
CA LYS A 348 0.43 15.67 2.54
C LYS A 348 0.46 14.29 3.24
N PRO A 349 -0.67 13.58 3.28
CA PRO A 349 -0.72 12.22 3.85
C PRO A 349 0.19 11.26 3.10
N SER A 350 0.61 10.21 3.82
CA SER A 350 1.27 9.04 3.22
C SER A 350 0.39 8.42 2.14
N TYR A 351 1.01 7.83 1.13
CA TYR A 351 0.34 7.03 0.11
C TYR A 351 -0.39 5.84 0.74
N ASP A 352 0.13 5.34 1.85
CA ASP A 352 -0.38 4.17 2.57
C ASP A 352 -1.49 4.49 3.56
N THR A 353 -2.08 5.70 3.51
CA THR A 353 -3.10 6.14 4.47
C THR A 353 -4.25 5.14 4.64
N LEU A 354 -4.75 4.56 3.54
CA LEU A 354 -5.83 3.57 3.62
C LEU A 354 -5.37 2.27 4.29
N THR A 355 -4.14 1.82 4.03
CA THR A 355 -3.55 0.62 4.64
C THR A 355 -3.29 0.86 6.13
N ILE A 356 -2.75 2.02 6.52
CA ILE A 356 -2.57 2.39 7.94
C ILE A 356 -3.91 2.39 8.67
N LEU A 357 -4.96 2.97 8.08
CA LEU A 357 -6.30 2.99 8.67
C LEU A 357 -6.93 1.60 8.72
N ALA A 358 -6.68 0.74 7.72
CA ALA A 358 -7.12 -0.65 7.73
C ALA A 358 -6.47 -1.43 8.89
N HIS A 359 -5.17 -1.24 9.12
CA HIS A 359 -4.48 -1.81 10.27
C HIS A 359 -5.05 -1.28 11.59
N ALA A 360 -5.24 0.04 11.72
CA ALA A 360 -5.79 0.64 12.93
C ALA A 360 -7.22 0.16 13.24
N ALA A 361 -8.07 0.08 12.21
CA ALA A 361 -9.43 -0.45 12.33
C ALA A 361 -9.39 -1.93 12.71
N GLY A 362 -8.57 -2.74 12.05
CA GLY A 362 -8.40 -4.16 12.38
C GLY A 362 -7.91 -4.39 13.80
N ASN A 363 -6.93 -3.61 14.27
CA ASN A 363 -6.47 -3.64 15.66
C ASN A 363 -7.61 -3.36 16.65
N ALA A 364 -8.43 -2.34 16.38
CA ALA A 364 -9.54 -1.97 17.25
C ALA A 364 -10.65 -3.04 17.26
N LEU A 365 -10.93 -3.66 16.11
CA LEU A 365 -11.86 -4.79 16.02
C LEU A 365 -11.35 -6.00 16.82
N ILE A 366 -10.08 -6.38 16.62
CA ILE A 366 -9.46 -7.51 17.32
C ILE A 366 -9.40 -7.26 18.82
N ALA A 367 -9.00 -6.06 19.25
CA ALA A 367 -8.96 -5.71 20.67
C ALA A 367 -10.35 -5.80 21.32
N ALA A 368 -11.41 -5.36 20.63
CA ALA A 368 -12.78 -5.50 21.11
C ALA A 368 -13.21 -6.97 21.24
N LEU A 369 -12.90 -7.79 20.23
CA LEU A 369 -13.18 -9.23 20.23
C LEU A 369 -12.39 -9.96 21.33
N GLN A 370 -11.09 -9.68 21.46
CA GLN A 370 -10.25 -10.21 22.53
C GLN A 370 -10.77 -9.81 23.89
N GLN A 371 -11.10 -8.54 24.12
CA GLN A 371 -11.63 -8.11 25.41
C GLN A 371 -12.94 -8.82 25.76
N HIS A 372 -13.78 -9.13 24.76
CA HIS A 372 -15.03 -9.87 24.96
C HIS A 372 -14.80 -11.36 25.24
N LEU A 373 -13.88 -12.01 24.51
CA LEU A 373 -13.64 -13.45 24.58
C LEU A 373 -12.62 -13.87 25.66
N GLN A 374 -11.62 -13.03 25.89
CA GLN A 374 -10.46 -13.24 26.74
C GLN A 374 -10.11 -11.92 27.48
N PRO A 375 -10.91 -11.51 28.49
CA PRO A 375 -10.68 -10.26 29.21
C PRO A 375 -9.25 -10.19 29.76
N GLY A 376 -8.55 -9.08 29.50
CA GLY A 376 -7.16 -8.90 29.94
C GLY A 376 -6.09 -9.41 28.97
N ALA A 377 -6.46 -9.86 27.76
CA ALA A 377 -5.49 -10.18 26.71
C ALA A 377 -4.52 -9.02 26.46
N GLY A 378 -3.22 -9.33 26.37
CA GLY A 378 -2.15 -8.33 26.32
C GLY A 378 -2.25 -7.34 25.16
N PHE A 379 -2.63 -7.81 23.96
CA PHE A 379 -2.80 -6.94 22.79
C PHE A 379 -3.93 -5.93 23.00
N ALA A 380 -5.11 -6.38 23.45
CA ALA A 380 -6.24 -5.52 23.78
C ALA A 380 -5.90 -4.50 24.89
N ALA A 381 -5.24 -4.96 25.96
CA ALA A 381 -4.81 -4.10 27.06
C ALA A 381 -3.83 -3.02 26.60
N THR A 382 -2.87 -3.38 25.75
CA THR A 382 -1.88 -2.44 25.18
C THR A 382 -2.57 -1.37 24.34
N LEU A 383 -3.47 -1.76 23.42
CA LEU A 383 -4.20 -0.79 22.60
C LEU A 383 -4.98 0.21 23.46
N ALA A 384 -5.70 -0.28 24.48
CA ALA A 384 -6.52 0.58 25.33
C ALA A 384 -5.69 1.53 26.20
N ALA A 385 -4.53 1.09 26.69
CA ALA A 385 -3.68 1.88 27.58
C ALA A 385 -2.80 2.90 26.85
N SER A 386 -2.17 2.49 25.74
CA SER A 386 -1.10 3.27 25.09
C SER A 386 -1.21 3.34 23.56
N GLY A 387 -2.24 2.74 22.98
CA GLY A 387 -2.32 2.55 21.54
C GLY A 387 -1.31 1.50 21.04
N LEU A 388 -1.11 1.46 19.73
CA LEU A 388 -0.19 0.52 19.06
C LEU A 388 0.69 1.24 18.05
N ALA A 389 1.88 0.71 17.83
CA ALA A 389 2.79 1.10 16.77
C ALA A 389 2.57 0.25 15.52
N LEU A 390 2.84 0.85 14.37
CA LEU A 390 2.89 0.20 13.08
C LEU A 390 4.10 0.75 12.32
N ALA A 391 5.01 -0.14 11.93
CA ALA A 391 6.16 0.20 11.10
C ALA A 391 6.08 -0.56 9.78
N HIS A 392 6.33 0.14 8.68
CA HIS A 392 6.37 -0.42 7.34
C HIS A 392 7.73 -0.18 6.69
N TRP A 393 8.36 -1.24 6.18
CA TRP A 393 9.61 -1.15 5.44
C TRP A 393 9.55 -1.98 4.15
N HIS A 394 10.42 -1.64 3.21
CA HIS A 394 10.53 -2.36 1.93
C HIS A 394 11.63 -3.39 2.04
N GLY A 395 11.25 -4.59 2.41
CA GLY A 395 12.15 -5.71 2.65
C GLY A 395 11.37 -6.99 2.91
N TYR A 396 12.01 -7.95 3.57
CA TYR A 396 11.46 -9.27 3.77
C TYR A 396 11.28 -9.54 5.27
N LEU A 397 10.41 -10.51 5.56
CA LEU A 397 10.16 -10.99 6.91
C LEU A 397 10.64 -12.44 7.01
N HIS A 398 11.59 -12.68 7.90
CA HIS A 398 11.93 -14.04 8.28
C HIS A 398 11.06 -14.47 9.47
N HIS A 399 10.15 -15.42 9.29
CA HIS A 399 9.12 -15.74 10.30
C HIS A 399 9.70 -16.09 11.69
N ALA A 400 10.87 -16.74 11.72
CA ALA A 400 11.52 -17.13 12.98
C ALA A 400 12.00 -15.95 13.84
N THR A 401 12.02 -14.72 13.30
CA THR A 401 12.41 -13.53 14.08
C THR A 401 11.25 -12.93 14.85
N LEU A 402 10.01 -13.33 14.55
CA LEU A 402 8.84 -12.73 15.17
C LEU A 402 8.72 -13.06 16.66
N PRO A 403 8.26 -12.10 17.49
CA PRO A 403 8.01 -12.38 18.90
C PRO A 403 6.94 -13.48 19.09
N PRO A 404 6.97 -14.23 20.20
CA PRO A 404 5.94 -15.21 20.51
C PRO A 404 4.53 -14.62 20.48
N GLY A 405 3.59 -15.36 19.87
CA GLY A 405 2.19 -14.93 19.72
C GLY A 405 1.93 -13.93 18.59
N TYR A 406 2.92 -13.63 17.76
CA TYR A 406 2.70 -12.89 16.52
C TYR A 406 2.19 -13.83 15.42
N VAL A 407 1.27 -13.32 14.60
CA VAL A 407 0.78 -14.02 13.41
C VAL A 407 1.24 -13.34 12.13
N VAL A 408 1.45 -14.13 11.08
CA VAL A 408 1.80 -13.63 9.74
C VAL A 408 0.63 -13.82 8.79
N TYR A 409 0.39 -12.82 7.94
CA TYR A 409 -0.60 -12.91 6.87
C TYR A 409 -0.21 -12.07 5.66
N GLY A 410 -0.92 -12.27 4.53
CA GLY A 410 -0.77 -11.46 3.31
C GLY A 410 0.10 -12.09 2.22
N GLU A 411 1.01 -13.00 2.57
CA GLU A 411 1.99 -13.61 1.64
C GLU A 411 1.37 -14.26 0.40
N SER A 412 0.20 -14.88 0.55
CA SER A 412 -0.52 -15.56 -0.53
C SER A 412 -1.50 -14.67 -1.28
N LYS A 413 -1.58 -13.38 -0.97
CA LYS A 413 -2.51 -12.45 -1.62
C LYS A 413 -1.91 -11.87 -2.91
N PRO A 414 -2.75 -11.38 -3.84
CA PRO A 414 -2.24 -10.69 -5.02
C PRO A 414 -1.36 -9.49 -4.63
N PRO A 415 -0.20 -9.28 -5.29
CA PRO A 415 0.69 -8.15 -5.04
C PRO A 415 0.11 -6.84 -5.61
N VAL A 416 -0.98 -6.34 -5.05
CA VAL A 416 -1.53 -5.03 -5.39
C VAL A 416 -0.62 -3.90 -4.88
N SER A 417 -0.87 -2.66 -5.27
CA SER A 417 -0.10 -1.51 -4.75
C SER A 417 -0.65 -1.06 -3.39
N CYS A 418 0.25 -0.75 -2.45
CA CYS A 418 -0.03 -0.40 -1.05
C CYS A 418 -1.00 0.77 -0.83
N SER A 419 -1.10 1.70 -1.78
CA SER A 419 -1.97 2.89 -1.70
C SER A 419 -3.43 2.66 -2.12
N THR A 420 -3.83 1.40 -2.37
CA THR A 420 -5.11 1.07 -3.03
C THR A 420 -6.17 0.60 -2.04
N LEU A 421 -7.45 0.70 -2.45
CA LEU A 421 -8.54 0.11 -1.69
C LEU A 421 -8.37 -1.42 -1.55
N GLN A 422 -7.85 -2.08 -2.59
CA GLN A 422 -7.55 -3.50 -2.58
C GLN A 422 -6.54 -3.85 -1.48
N ALA A 423 -5.44 -3.10 -1.37
CA ALA A 423 -4.44 -3.31 -0.32
C ALA A 423 -5.06 -3.16 1.07
N ALA A 424 -5.84 -2.11 1.31
CA ALA A 424 -6.52 -1.88 2.57
C ALA A 424 -7.51 -3.01 2.93
N ILE A 425 -8.29 -3.51 1.96
CA ILE A 425 -9.23 -4.62 2.17
C ILE A 425 -8.47 -5.92 2.46
N LEU A 426 -7.41 -6.22 1.72
CA LEU A 426 -6.59 -7.42 1.90
C LEU A 426 -5.89 -7.39 3.27
N ALA A 427 -5.39 -6.24 3.69
CA ALA A 427 -4.78 -6.03 5.00
C ALA A 427 -5.79 -6.28 6.14
N LEU A 428 -6.95 -5.61 6.10
CA LEU A 428 -7.98 -5.74 7.12
C LEU A 428 -8.52 -7.16 7.22
N ARG A 429 -8.90 -7.75 6.07
CA ARG A 429 -9.45 -9.11 6.03
C ARG A 429 -8.42 -10.14 6.46
N GLY A 430 -7.18 -10.04 5.96
CA GLY A 430 -6.10 -10.94 6.32
C GLY A 430 -5.82 -10.92 7.83
N LYS A 431 -5.83 -9.73 8.44
CA LYS A 431 -5.66 -9.57 9.89
C LYS A 431 -6.76 -10.26 10.69
N VAL A 432 -8.02 -10.03 10.33
CA VAL A 432 -9.18 -10.64 11.01
C VAL A 432 -9.18 -12.16 10.84
N ASP A 433 -8.87 -12.66 9.64
CA ASP A 433 -8.76 -14.09 9.34
C ASP A 433 -7.62 -14.73 10.17
N ALA A 434 -6.46 -14.06 10.25
CA ALA A 434 -5.30 -14.54 11.03
C ALA A 434 -5.60 -14.59 12.54
N PHE A 435 -6.29 -13.58 13.06
CA PHE A 435 -6.78 -13.59 14.45
C PHE A 435 -7.75 -14.74 14.70
N GLY A 436 -8.72 -14.96 13.81
CA GLY A 436 -9.64 -16.10 13.90
C GLY A 436 -8.91 -17.45 13.89
N GLY A 437 -7.88 -17.58 13.05
CA GLY A 437 -7.01 -18.75 13.02
C GLY A 437 -6.26 -18.99 14.33
N ALA A 438 -5.66 -17.94 14.90
CA ALA A 438 -4.98 -18.02 16.20
C ALA A 438 -5.94 -18.44 17.33
N LEU A 439 -7.14 -17.85 17.37
CA LEU A 439 -8.17 -18.23 18.33
C LEU A 439 -8.57 -19.71 18.20
N ALA A 440 -8.82 -20.18 16.98
CA ALA A 440 -9.19 -21.57 16.72
C ALA A 440 -8.08 -22.56 17.11
N ALA A 441 -6.81 -22.16 17.00
CA ALA A 441 -5.65 -22.94 17.40
C ALA A 441 -5.31 -22.83 18.90
N GLY A 442 -6.06 -22.03 19.68
CA GLY A 442 -5.74 -21.75 21.08
C GLY A 442 -4.41 -21.00 21.28
N GLN A 443 -3.95 -20.29 20.26
CA GLN A 443 -2.70 -19.53 20.29
C GLN A 443 -2.94 -18.11 20.80
N PRO A 444 -2.01 -17.55 21.61
CA PRO A 444 -2.10 -16.15 22.01
C PRO A 444 -1.89 -15.24 20.79
N TYR A 445 -2.65 -14.16 20.73
CA TYR A 445 -2.46 -13.09 19.73
C TYR A 445 -1.86 -11.87 20.44
N ALA A 446 -0.57 -11.63 20.21
CA ALA A 446 0.22 -10.56 20.81
C ALA A 446 0.56 -9.43 19.83
N GLY A 447 0.39 -9.68 18.53
CA GLY A 447 0.72 -8.76 17.45
C GLY A 447 0.63 -9.47 16.10
N ASP A 448 1.03 -8.77 15.04
CA ASP A 448 0.96 -9.32 13.70
C ASP A 448 1.95 -8.67 12.74
N ALA A 449 2.30 -9.43 11.72
CA ALA A 449 3.04 -8.96 10.57
C ALA A 449 2.23 -9.20 9.29
N HIS A 450 2.02 -8.14 8.52
CA HIS A 450 1.38 -8.16 7.21
C HIS A 450 2.45 -8.06 6.14
N VAL A 451 2.61 -9.12 5.37
CA VAL A 451 3.47 -9.11 4.19
C VAL A 451 2.66 -8.64 2.99
N GLU A 452 3.12 -7.57 2.34
CA GLU A 452 2.62 -7.09 1.06
C GLU A 452 3.49 -7.67 -0.05
N PRO A 453 3.01 -8.67 -0.82
CA PRO A 453 3.85 -9.38 -1.75
C PRO A 453 4.47 -8.43 -2.80
N HIS A 454 5.77 -8.63 -3.04
CA HIS A 454 6.60 -7.78 -3.90
C HIS A 454 6.66 -6.30 -3.48
N HIS A 455 6.45 -5.97 -2.20
CA HIS A 455 6.51 -4.58 -1.74
C HIS A 455 7.22 -4.41 -0.40
N GLY A 456 6.69 -5.01 0.66
CA GLY A 456 7.23 -4.78 2.00
C GLY A 456 6.44 -5.45 3.10
N VAL A 457 6.74 -5.06 4.34
CA VAL A 457 6.20 -5.68 5.55
C VAL A 457 5.71 -4.60 6.50
N ASN A 458 4.48 -4.76 7.00
CA ASN A 458 3.95 -3.95 8.09
C ASN A 458 3.97 -4.77 9.38
N LEU A 459 4.60 -4.25 10.44
CA LEU A 459 4.67 -4.90 11.74
C LEU A 459 3.93 -4.08 12.79
N THR A 460 2.95 -4.70 13.44
CA THR A 460 2.20 -4.13 14.56
C THR A 460 2.90 -4.48 15.87
N GLY A 461 3.13 -3.51 16.76
CA GLY A 461 3.67 -3.77 18.10
C GLY A 461 3.31 -2.68 19.11
N PRO A 462 3.85 -2.71 20.34
CA PRO A 462 3.43 -1.76 21.37
C PRO A 462 3.98 -0.34 21.13
N THR A 463 5.24 -0.21 20.73
CA THR A 463 5.93 1.08 20.51
C THR A 463 6.87 1.02 19.31
N LEU A 464 7.13 2.15 18.66
CA LEU A 464 8.07 2.24 17.53
C LEU A 464 9.50 1.99 17.99
N VAL A 465 9.85 2.38 19.23
CA VAL A 465 11.15 2.07 19.83
C VAL A 465 11.37 0.57 19.94
N GLN A 466 10.38 -0.18 20.46
CA GLN A 466 10.50 -1.65 20.56
C GLN A 466 10.58 -2.32 19.20
N LEU A 467 9.78 -1.85 18.23
CA LEU A 467 9.86 -2.37 16.87
C LEU A 467 11.23 -2.08 16.21
N GLY A 468 11.79 -0.88 16.46
CA GLY A 468 13.13 -0.52 15.97
C GLY A 468 14.24 -1.34 16.62
N GLN A 469 14.15 -1.58 17.94
CA GLN A 469 15.09 -2.46 18.67
C GLN A 469 15.04 -3.89 18.13
N TRP A 470 13.84 -4.44 17.98
CA TRP A 470 13.64 -5.76 17.38
C TRP A 470 14.24 -5.84 15.97
N ALA A 471 14.03 -4.81 15.14
CA ALA A 471 14.55 -4.80 13.77
C ALA A 471 16.09 -4.76 13.74
N LEU A 472 16.72 -4.02 14.66
CA LEU A 472 18.18 -3.99 14.80
C LEU A 472 18.75 -5.34 15.22
N GLU A 473 18.12 -6.02 16.17
CA GLU A 473 18.55 -7.34 16.64
C GLU A 473 18.50 -8.41 15.54
N HIS A 474 17.60 -8.24 14.57
CA HIS A 474 17.33 -9.22 13.51
C HIS A 474 17.71 -8.74 12.11
N ILE A 475 18.48 -7.65 12.00
CA ILE A 475 18.65 -6.94 10.73
C ILE A 475 19.14 -7.83 9.58
N ALA A 476 20.09 -8.73 9.85
CA ALA A 476 20.64 -9.64 8.86
C ALA A 476 19.54 -10.50 8.18
N LEU A 477 18.53 -10.90 8.93
CA LEU A 477 17.41 -11.73 8.45
C LEU A 477 16.28 -10.92 7.80
N LEU A 478 16.26 -9.59 7.99
CA LEU A 478 15.25 -8.68 7.43
C LEU A 478 15.70 -8.03 6.11
N THR A 479 17.01 -8.02 5.84
CA THR A 479 17.61 -7.43 4.63
C THR A 479 17.79 -8.41 3.47
N GLU A 480 17.73 -9.72 3.71
CA GLU A 480 17.92 -10.72 2.65
C GLU A 480 16.79 -10.66 1.63
N ILE A 481 17.14 -10.46 0.36
CA ILE A 481 16.21 -10.47 -0.76
C ILE A 481 15.74 -11.91 -0.96
N GLN A 482 14.45 -12.23 -0.71
CA GLN A 482 13.90 -13.43 -1.33
C GLN A 482 13.83 -13.18 -2.83
N VAL A 483 14.78 -13.77 -3.54
CA VAL A 483 14.71 -13.93 -5.00
C VAL A 483 13.57 -14.91 -5.24
N ASN A 484 12.57 -14.51 -6.02
CA ASN A 484 11.55 -15.45 -6.53
C ASN A 484 12.30 -16.56 -7.30
N GLY A 485 12.50 -17.71 -6.66
CA GLY A 485 13.28 -18.82 -7.23
C GLY A 485 13.91 -19.78 -6.21
N SER A 486 14.11 -19.39 -4.96
CA SER A 486 14.56 -20.34 -3.92
C SER A 486 13.84 -20.04 -2.61
N GLY A 487 12.69 -20.70 -2.41
CA GLY A 487 12.19 -20.88 -1.05
C GLY A 487 13.24 -21.63 -0.23
N PRO A 488 13.28 -21.46 1.10
CA PRO A 488 14.08 -22.34 1.93
C PRO A 488 13.59 -23.77 1.66
N GLU A 489 14.50 -24.66 1.27
CA GLU A 489 14.24 -26.09 1.40
C GLU A 489 13.77 -26.30 2.84
N LYS A 490 12.55 -26.84 2.99
CA LYS A 490 12.05 -27.24 4.30
C LYS A 490 13.04 -28.29 4.83
N SER A 491 13.92 -27.89 5.73
CA SER A 491 14.68 -28.80 6.60
C SER A 491 13.79 -29.33 7.69
#